data_AF-A0A960R446-F1
#
_entry.id   AF-A0A960R446-F1
#
_cell.length_a   1.000
_cell.length_b   1.000
_cell.length_c   1.000
_cell.angle_alpha   90.00
_cell.angle_beta   90.00
_cell.angle_gamma   90.00
#
_symmetry.space_group_name_H-M   'P 1'
#
loop_
_entity.id
_entity.type
_entity.pdbx_description
1 polymer ?
#
loop_
_entity_poly.entity_id
_entity_poly.type
_entity_poly.pdbx_seq_one_letter_code
_entity_poly.pdbx_strand_id
1 'polypeptide(L)'
;CTIYYTPRESGFTKSGGFNVSPSQPRGLSREFPADFVKATGIEGFGLMEEEDKSGAYLKYDGSWGYRSRILGNRNNTLRDRESLAVHRRNPLFVPGGRVWILDPELYNTFGSLRYQTADTGGGLYRSQIDIYWGEDDPLGPGADIWRPATCDVAVRWIVPVLIWR
;
A
#
# COMPACT_ATOMS: atom_id res chain seq x y z
N CYS A 1 7.61 3.50 12.17
CA CYS A 1 6.28 3.14 11.67
C CYS A 1 6.02 3.99 10.44
N THR A 2 5.94 3.35 9.27
CA THR A 2 5.59 4.01 8.02
C THR A 2 4.19 3.59 7.57
N ILE A 3 3.76 4.14 6.45
CA ILE A 3 2.45 3.89 5.85
C ILE A 3 2.68 3.61 4.38
N TYR A 4 1.93 2.66 3.85
CA TYR A 4 1.83 2.37 2.43
C TYR A 4 0.35 2.17 2.06
N TYR A 5 0.02 2.31 0.79
CA TYR A 5 -1.38 2.33 0.34
C TYR A 5 -1.50 1.84 -1.10
N THR A 6 -2.74 1.57 -1.53
CA THR A 6 -3.04 1.26 -2.93
C THR A 6 -3.54 2.53 -3.62
N PRO A 7 -2.74 3.14 -4.51
CA PRO A 7 -3.14 4.32 -5.27
C PRO A 7 -4.35 4.02 -6.16
N ARG A 8 -5.31 4.95 -6.23
CA ARG A 8 -6.42 4.91 -7.19
C ARG A 8 -6.06 5.62 -8.48
N GLU A 9 -6.29 4.98 -9.62
CA GLU A 9 -6.09 5.56 -10.96
C GLU A 9 -6.79 6.91 -11.12
N SER A 10 -8.02 7.01 -10.61
CA SER A 10 -8.85 8.23 -10.63
C SER A 10 -8.19 9.45 -10.00
N GLY A 11 -7.27 9.25 -9.05
CA GLY A 11 -6.57 10.33 -8.37
C GLY A 11 -5.42 10.95 -9.19
N PHE A 12 -4.97 10.28 -10.26
CA PHE A 12 -3.89 10.75 -11.13
C PHE A 12 -4.44 11.68 -12.22
N THR A 13 -4.74 12.91 -11.83
CA THR A 13 -5.35 13.90 -12.73
C THR A 13 -4.35 14.96 -13.20
N LYS A 14 -4.54 15.49 -14.42
CA LYS A 14 -3.75 16.62 -14.92
C LYS A 14 -3.90 17.86 -14.02
N SER A 15 -5.09 18.10 -13.47
CA SER A 15 -5.35 19.19 -12.52
C SER A 15 -4.59 19.02 -11.20
N GLY A 16 -4.34 17.78 -10.78
CA GLY A 16 -3.47 17.46 -9.64
C GLY A 16 -1.97 17.57 -9.96
N GLY A 17 -1.60 17.95 -11.19
CA GLY A 17 -0.22 18.09 -11.64
C GLY A 17 0.47 16.78 -12.01
N PHE A 18 -0.27 15.67 -12.08
CA PHE A 18 0.27 14.36 -12.45
C PHE A 18 0.59 14.24 -13.93
N ASN A 19 1.61 13.44 -14.23
CA ASN A 19 1.89 12.99 -15.58
C ASN A 19 0.86 11.93 -15.98
N VAL A 20 -0.17 12.39 -16.69
CA VAL A 20 -1.25 11.55 -17.23
C VAL A 20 -1.00 11.12 -18.67
N SER A 21 0.23 11.27 -19.18
CA SER A 21 0.58 10.74 -20.49
C SER A 21 0.34 9.22 -20.51
N PRO A 22 -0.25 8.66 -21.58
CA PRO A 22 -0.49 7.22 -21.67
C PRO A 22 0.82 6.44 -21.50
N SER A 23 0.78 5.43 -20.65
CA SER A 23 1.88 4.51 -20.38
C SER A 23 1.34 3.09 -20.37
N GLN A 24 1.95 2.23 -21.18
CA GLN A 24 1.56 0.83 -21.29
C GLN A 24 2.54 -0.04 -20.47
N PRO A 25 2.06 -0.69 -19.39
CA PRO A 25 2.88 -1.67 -18.68
C PRO A 25 3.23 -2.84 -19.59
N ARG A 26 4.50 -3.26 -19.57
CA ARG A 26 5.00 -4.32 -20.46
C ARG A 26 4.20 -5.61 -20.27
N GLY A 27 3.66 -6.13 -21.37
CA GLY A 27 2.91 -7.40 -21.39
C GLY A 27 1.40 -7.24 -21.17
N LEU A 28 0.91 -6.01 -20.98
CA LEU A 28 -0.52 -5.68 -20.93
C LEU A 28 -0.92 -4.92 -22.20
N SER A 29 -2.21 -4.91 -22.52
CA SER A 29 -2.77 -4.20 -23.70
C SER A 29 -3.38 -2.84 -23.38
N ARG A 30 -3.65 -2.55 -22.10
CA ARG A 30 -4.26 -1.31 -21.64
C ARG A 30 -3.19 -0.28 -21.27
N GLU A 31 -3.45 0.97 -21.63
CA GLU A 31 -2.67 2.13 -21.21
C GLU A 31 -3.29 2.76 -19.95
N PHE A 32 -2.42 3.36 -19.13
CA PHE A 32 -2.79 4.04 -17.90
C PHE A 32 -2.02 5.36 -17.77
N PRO A 33 -2.41 6.27 -16.86
CA PRO A 33 -1.58 7.44 -16.52
C PRO A 33 -0.16 7.03 -16.12
N ALA A 34 0.87 7.67 -16.69
CA ALA A 34 2.27 7.32 -16.43
C ALA A 34 2.64 7.33 -14.95
N ASP A 35 2.15 8.31 -14.18
CA ASP A 35 2.39 8.37 -12.74
C ASP A 35 1.62 7.28 -11.97
N PHE A 36 0.45 6.85 -12.43
CA PHE A 36 -0.25 5.69 -11.84
C PHE A 36 0.53 4.38 -12.06
N VAL A 37 1.08 4.19 -13.26
CA VAL A 37 1.96 3.03 -13.54
C VAL A 37 3.19 3.08 -12.65
N LYS A 38 3.86 4.24 -12.56
CA LYS A 38 4.99 4.43 -11.65
C LYS A 38 4.60 4.10 -10.22
N ALA A 39 3.44 4.59 -9.78
CA ALA A 39 2.93 4.38 -8.43
C ALA A 39 2.72 2.88 -8.14
N THR A 40 1.99 2.21 -9.01
CA THR A 40 1.74 0.78 -8.92
C THR A 40 3.04 -0.05 -8.93
N GLY A 41 4.07 0.39 -9.66
CA GLY A 41 5.35 -0.30 -9.74
C GLY A 41 6.16 -0.29 -8.42
N ILE A 42 5.85 0.62 -7.50
CA ILE A 42 6.54 0.73 -6.20
C ILE A 42 5.66 0.21 -5.06
N GLU A 43 4.38 0.54 -5.05
CA GLU A 43 3.42 0.06 -4.04
C GLU A 43 2.99 -1.41 -4.28
N GLY A 44 3.18 -1.91 -5.50
CA GLY A 44 2.85 -3.27 -5.92
C GLY A 44 1.41 -3.44 -6.42
N PHE A 45 0.49 -2.56 -6.04
CA PHE A 45 -0.89 -2.55 -6.53
C PHE A 45 -1.38 -1.13 -6.82
N GLY A 46 -2.33 -1.03 -7.75
CA GLY A 46 -3.08 0.19 -8.03
C GLY A 46 -4.53 -0.17 -8.38
N LEU A 47 -5.49 0.54 -7.80
CA LEU A 47 -6.90 0.38 -8.10
C LEU A 47 -7.20 1.05 -9.45
N MET A 48 -7.71 0.29 -10.41
CA MET A 48 -8.08 0.80 -11.72
C MET A 48 -9.42 1.53 -11.64
N GLU A 49 -9.57 2.60 -12.42
CA GLU A 49 -10.83 3.36 -12.53
C GLU A 49 -11.92 2.51 -13.19
N GLU A 50 -11.54 1.81 -14.26
CA GLU A 50 -12.38 0.82 -14.93
C GLU A 50 -11.88 -0.59 -14.60
N GLU A 51 -12.76 -1.45 -14.09
CA GLU A 51 -12.44 -2.87 -13.94
C GLU A 51 -12.27 -3.54 -15.31
N ASP A 52 -11.39 -4.53 -15.39
CA ASP A 52 -11.34 -5.43 -16.53
C ASP A 52 -11.85 -6.83 -16.17
N LYS A 53 -11.95 -7.71 -17.18
CA LYS A 53 -12.45 -9.08 -16.98
C LYS A 53 -11.61 -9.92 -16.00
N SER A 54 -10.38 -9.50 -15.72
CA SER A 54 -9.42 -10.17 -14.85
C SER A 54 -9.30 -9.53 -13.45
N GLY A 55 -9.90 -8.37 -13.22
CA GLY A 55 -10.13 -7.78 -11.91
C GLY A 55 -10.04 -6.25 -11.87
N ALA A 56 -10.13 -5.70 -10.66
CA ALA A 56 -10.12 -4.27 -10.39
C ALA A 56 -8.73 -3.66 -10.20
N TYR A 57 -7.68 -4.48 -10.06
CA TYR A 57 -6.34 -3.99 -9.70
C TYR A 57 -5.31 -4.27 -10.77
N LEU A 58 -4.52 -3.25 -11.08
CA LEU A 58 -3.21 -3.38 -11.69
C LEU A 58 -2.23 -3.87 -10.62
N LYS A 59 -1.41 -4.86 -10.95
CA LYS A 59 -0.42 -5.47 -10.05
C LYS A 59 0.99 -5.37 -10.65
N TYR A 60 1.97 -5.16 -9.78
CA TYR A 60 3.38 -5.38 -10.06
C TYR A 60 4.09 -6.16 -8.94
N ASP A 61 4.66 -7.31 -9.27
CA ASP A 61 5.52 -8.11 -8.35
C ASP A 61 6.83 -8.55 -9.02
N GLY A 62 7.36 -7.71 -9.90
CA GLY A 62 8.41 -8.06 -10.87
C GLY A 62 7.86 -8.44 -12.25
N SER A 63 6.54 -8.61 -12.35
CA SER A 63 5.79 -8.72 -13.59
C SER A 63 4.47 -7.95 -13.47
N TRP A 64 4.01 -7.38 -14.59
CA TRP A 64 2.73 -6.70 -14.66
C TRP A 64 1.58 -7.69 -14.87
N GLY A 65 0.42 -7.42 -14.27
CA GLY A 65 -0.76 -8.26 -14.41
C GLY A 65 -1.99 -7.64 -13.75
N TYR A 66 -3.11 -8.38 -13.82
CA TYR A 66 -4.36 -8.00 -13.19
C TYR A 66 -4.70 -8.91 -12.01
N ARG A 67 -5.43 -8.37 -11.03
CA ARG A 67 -5.97 -9.10 -9.88
C ARG A 67 -7.35 -8.59 -9.51
N SER A 68 -8.17 -9.48 -8.98
CA SER A 68 -9.50 -9.16 -8.42
C SER A 68 -9.47 -8.67 -6.97
N ARG A 69 -8.31 -8.72 -6.31
CA ARG A 69 -8.12 -8.30 -4.92
C ARG A 69 -6.66 -7.98 -4.65
N ILE A 70 -6.43 -7.12 -3.67
CA ILE A 70 -5.09 -6.74 -3.18
C ILE A 70 -4.55 -7.87 -2.33
N LEU A 71 -3.34 -8.33 -2.65
CA LEU A 71 -2.72 -9.47 -2.00
C LEU A 71 -1.48 -9.04 -1.24
N GLY A 72 -1.37 -9.49 0.01
CA GLY A 72 -0.11 -9.52 0.73
C GLY A 72 0.64 -10.83 0.48
N ASN A 73 1.48 -11.20 1.44
CA ASN A 73 2.25 -12.42 1.38
C ASN A 73 1.42 -13.70 1.52
N ARG A 74 1.73 -14.71 0.71
CA ARG A 74 1.02 -16.02 0.69
C ARG A 74 -0.45 -15.89 0.25
N ASN A 75 -0.75 -14.92 -0.62
CA ASN A 75 -2.08 -14.72 -1.21
C ASN A 75 -3.19 -14.39 -0.20
N ASN A 76 -2.86 -13.87 0.97
CA ASN A 76 -3.85 -13.28 1.87
C ASN A 76 -4.31 -11.92 1.32
N THR A 77 -5.57 -11.57 1.57
CA THR A 77 -6.08 -10.24 1.22
C THR A 77 -5.60 -9.22 2.24
N LEU A 78 -5.08 -8.09 1.78
CA LEU A 78 -4.82 -6.95 2.66
C LEU A 78 -6.12 -6.30 3.10
N ARG A 79 -6.18 -5.89 4.35
CA ARG A 79 -7.32 -5.22 4.97
C ARG A 79 -6.94 -3.81 5.36
N ASP A 80 -7.70 -2.86 4.87
CA ASP A 80 -7.53 -1.43 5.14
C ASP A 80 -7.40 -1.18 6.63
N ARG A 81 -6.33 -0.48 7.03
CA ARG A 81 -6.08 -0.04 8.42
C ARG A 81 -6.00 -1.18 9.44
N GLU A 82 -6.00 -2.44 9.01
CA GLU A 82 -5.87 -3.63 9.84
C GLU A 82 -4.71 -4.54 9.42
N SER A 83 -4.09 -4.26 8.28
CA SER A 83 -2.93 -5.02 7.78
C SER A 83 -1.65 -4.23 7.97
N LEU A 84 -0.55 -4.94 8.21
CA LEU A 84 0.79 -4.35 8.20
C LEU A 84 1.81 -5.27 7.51
N ALA A 85 2.84 -4.62 6.96
CA ALA A 85 4.03 -5.26 6.46
C ALA A 85 5.17 -5.14 7.48
N VAL A 86 6.02 -6.17 7.49
CA VAL A 86 7.25 -6.19 8.29
C VAL A 86 8.42 -6.67 7.44
N HIS A 87 9.64 -6.38 7.87
CA HIS A 87 10.79 -6.98 7.21
C HIS A 87 10.74 -8.51 7.28
N ARG A 88 10.97 -9.20 6.15
CA ARG A 88 10.88 -10.66 6.02
C ARG A 88 11.74 -11.50 6.98
N ARG A 89 12.77 -10.91 7.59
CA ARG A 89 13.65 -11.54 8.61
C ARG A 89 13.49 -10.91 10.00
N ASN A 90 12.39 -10.23 10.28
CA ASN A 90 12.12 -9.73 11.62
C ASN A 90 11.75 -10.92 12.53
N PRO A 91 12.51 -11.19 13.62
CA PRO A 91 12.29 -12.34 14.49
C PRO A 91 11.09 -12.17 15.45
N LEU A 92 10.54 -10.96 15.55
CA LEU A 92 9.46 -10.65 16.48
C LEU A 92 8.10 -11.01 15.92
N PHE A 93 7.90 -10.85 14.61
CA PHE A 93 6.63 -11.04 13.92
C PHE A 93 6.59 -12.37 13.17
N VAL A 94 5.46 -13.05 13.26
CA VAL A 94 5.16 -14.26 12.49
C VAL A 94 4.12 -13.96 11.42
N PRO A 95 4.12 -14.61 10.25
CA PRO A 95 3.08 -14.42 9.23
C PRO A 95 1.68 -14.69 9.78
N GLY A 96 0.72 -13.79 9.55
CA GLY A 96 -0.65 -13.90 10.03
C GLY A 96 -0.85 -13.64 11.53
N GLY A 97 0.23 -13.37 12.27
CA GLY A 97 0.22 -12.99 13.68
C GLY A 97 -0.51 -11.68 13.94
N ARG A 98 -0.99 -11.54 15.18
CA ARG A 98 -1.73 -10.35 15.63
C ARG A 98 -0.80 -9.39 16.35
N VAL A 99 -1.00 -8.11 16.11
CA VAL A 99 -0.18 -7.02 16.61
C VAL A 99 -1.10 -5.93 17.15
N TRP A 100 -0.76 -5.39 18.32
CA TRP A 100 -1.47 -4.27 18.90
C TRP A 100 -0.53 -3.08 18.93
N ILE A 101 -0.99 -1.95 18.41
CA ILE A 101 -0.23 -0.70 18.41
C ILE A 101 -0.97 0.24 19.34
N LEU A 102 -0.35 0.56 20.48
CA LEU A 102 -0.96 1.34 21.56
C LEU A 102 -0.54 2.80 21.50
N ASP A 103 -0.53 3.38 20.30
CA ASP A 103 -0.23 4.79 20.08
C ASP A 103 -1.54 5.56 19.84
N PRO A 104 -1.88 6.56 20.69
CA PRO A 104 -3.14 7.30 20.54
C PRO A 104 -3.28 8.05 19.21
N GLU A 105 -2.20 8.55 18.62
CA GLU A 105 -2.26 9.27 17.34
C GLU A 105 -2.51 8.30 16.19
N LEU A 106 -1.83 7.15 16.19
CA LEU A 106 -2.13 6.10 15.22
C LEU A 106 -3.56 5.59 15.37
N TYR A 107 -4.06 5.43 16.60
CA TYR A 107 -5.46 5.06 16.80
C TYR A 107 -6.43 6.10 16.24
N ASN A 108 -6.20 7.39 16.50
CA ASN A 108 -7.06 8.45 15.99
C ASN A 108 -7.06 8.54 14.46
N THR A 109 -5.96 8.14 13.83
CA THR A 109 -5.79 8.19 12.37
C THR A 109 -6.32 6.94 11.68
N PHE A 110 -5.97 5.76 12.18
CA PHE A 110 -6.30 4.47 11.57
C PHE A 110 -7.63 3.91 12.08
N GLY A 111 -8.14 4.38 13.22
CA GLY A 111 -9.31 3.82 13.88
C GLY A 111 -9.12 2.40 14.42
N SER A 112 -7.88 1.89 14.39
CA SER A 112 -7.57 0.51 14.78
C SER A 112 -6.42 0.45 15.78
N LEU A 113 -6.60 -0.40 16.78
CA LEU A 113 -5.55 -0.84 17.69
C LEU A 113 -4.97 -2.20 17.29
N ARG A 114 -5.64 -2.93 16.39
CA ARG A 114 -5.39 -4.33 16.08
C ARG A 114 -5.01 -4.50 14.62
N TYR A 115 -3.86 -5.12 14.40
CA TYR A 115 -3.30 -5.34 13.09
C TYR A 115 -2.90 -6.79 12.90
N GLN A 116 -2.85 -7.22 11.65
CA GLN A 116 -2.33 -8.51 11.23
C GLN A 116 -1.06 -8.32 10.40
N THR A 117 -0.05 -9.16 10.65
CA THR A 117 1.14 -9.27 9.81
C THR A 117 0.78 -9.98 8.50
N ALA A 118 0.34 -9.17 7.56
CA ALA A 118 -0.26 -9.61 6.31
C ALA A 118 0.73 -9.58 5.14
N ASP A 119 1.86 -8.88 5.29
CA ASP A 119 2.79 -8.67 4.18
C ASP A 119 4.26 -8.57 4.62
N THR A 120 5.19 -8.60 3.67
CA THR A 120 6.58 -8.24 3.90
C THR A 120 7.15 -7.31 2.84
N GLY A 121 7.74 -6.19 3.27
CA GLY A 121 8.49 -5.31 2.40
C GLY A 121 9.99 -5.64 2.40
N GLY A 122 10.58 -5.79 1.20
CA GLY A 122 12.01 -6.01 1.02
C GLY A 122 12.87 -4.79 1.38
N GLY A 123 12.30 -3.58 1.26
CA GLY A 123 12.95 -2.32 1.61
C GLY A 123 12.79 -1.89 3.07
N LEU A 124 12.04 -2.64 3.88
CA LEU A 124 11.78 -2.28 5.28
C LEU A 124 13.00 -2.54 6.16
N TYR A 125 13.30 -1.62 7.08
CA TYR A 125 14.28 -1.90 8.14
C TYR A 125 13.77 -3.01 9.07
N ARG A 126 14.69 -3.74 9.71
CA ARG A 126 14.32 -4.87 10.58
C ARG A 126 13.37 -4.50 11.71
N SER A 127 13.45 -3.29 12.26
CA SER A 127 12.58 -2.78 13.34
C SER A 127 11.37 -2.01 12.82
N GLN A 128 11.23 -1.84 11.51
CA GLN A 128 10.14 -1.08 10.91
C GLN A 128 8.90 -1.95 10.76
N ILE A 129 7.77 -1.35 11.12
CA ILE A 129 6.45 -1.77 10.69
C ILE A 129 5.93 -0.75 9.69
N ASP A 130 5.19 -1.24 8.71
CA ASP A 130 4.58 -0.44 7.65
C ASP A 130 3.08 -0.74 7.64
N ILE A 131 2.24 0.23 7.97
CA ILE A 131 0.80 -0.01 8.12
C ILE A 131 0.11 0.22 6.79
N TYR A 132 -0.74 -0.71 6.40
CA TYR A 132 -1.53 -0.58 5.18
C TYR A 132 -2.70 0.38 5.40
N TRP A 133 -2.71 1.48 4.66
CA TRP A 133 -3.79 2.47 4.72
C TRP A 133 -5.08 1.97 4.08
N GLY A 134 -4.98 1.24 2.97
CA GLY A 134 -6.12 0.93 2.11
C GLY A 134 -5.96 1.57 0.74
N GLU A 135 -7.07 1.69 0.02
CA GLU A 135 -7.13 2.37 -1.26
C GLU A 135 -7.38 3.87 -1.07
N ASP A 136 -6.59 4.73 -1.70
CA ASP A 136 -6.76 6.18 -1.60
C ASP A 136 -6.21 6.91 -2.83
N ASP A 137 -6.53 8.20 -2.95
CA ASP A 137 -5.93 9.08 -3.94
C ASP A 137 -4.51 9.48 -3.52
N PRO A 138 -3.60 9.76 -4.49
CA PRO A 138 -2.26 10.27 -4.19
C PRO A 138 -2.29 11.75 -3.75
N LEU A 139 -1.47 12.10 -2.76
CA LEU A 139 -1.37 13.48 -2.27
C LEU A 139 -0.72 14.45 -3.29
N GLY A 140 0.15 13.95 -4.19
CA GLY A 140 0.73 14.79 -5.24
C GLY A 140 1.75 14.09 -6.17
N PRO A 141 2.14 14.74 -7.28
CA PRO A 141 2.91 14.14 -8.39
C PRO A 141 4.44 14.05 -8.15
N GLY A 142 4.91 14.40 -6.96
CA GLY A 142 6.33 14.47 -6.61
C GLY A 142 6.89 13.23 -5.91
N ALA A 143 7.86 13.43 -5.02
CA ALA A 143 8.41 12.37 -4.17
C ALA A 143 7.36 11.76 -3.21
N ASP A 144 6.21 12.43 -3.05
CA ASP A 144 5.12 12.03 -2.16
C ASP A 144 3.94 11.35 -2.89
N ILE A 145 4.14 10.86 -4.11
CA ILE A 145 3.15 10.02 -4.82
C ILE A 145 2.79 8.73 -4.05
N TRP A 146 3.64 8.35 -3.09
CA TRP A 146 3.51 7.25 -2.14
C TRP A 146 2.66 7.60 -0.90
N ARG A 147 2.23 8.86 -0.77
CA ARG A 147 1.41 9.30 0.36
C ARG A 147 -0.07 9.27 -0.02
N PRO A 148 -0.91 8.58 0.76
CA PRO A 148 -2.35 8.69 0.63
C PRO A 148 -2.82 10.11 0.99
N ALA A 149 -3.71 10.67 0.19
CA ALA A 149 -4.21 12.04 0.32
C ALA A 149 -4.97 12.27 1.63
N THR A 150 -5.63 11.24 2.16
CA THR A 150 -6.44 11.36 3.39
C THR A 150 -5.68 10.99 4.66
N CYS A 151 -4.38 10.68 4.57
CA CYS A 151 -3.57 10.33 5.74
C CYS A 151 -2.66 11.48 6.16
N ASP A 152 -3.00 12.11 7.29
CA ASP A 152 -2.29 13.27 7.84
C ASP A 152 -1.15 12.90 8.80
N VAL A 153 -0.83 11.61 8.96
CA VAL A 153 0.28 11.19 9.83
C VAL A 153 1.57 11.11 9.06
N ALA A 154 2.45 12.08 9.32
CA ALA A 154 3.87 11.92 9.03
C ALA A 154 4.46 10.85 9.97
N VAL A 155 4.76 9.68 9.42
CA VAL A 155 5.73 8.67 9.90
C VAL A 155 6.18 8.85 11.37
N ARG A 156 5.69 8.01 12.29
CA ARG A 156 6.23 7.96 13.66
C ARG A 156 7.49 7.12 13.72
N TRP A 157 8.56 7.69 14.29
CA TRP A 157 9.85 6.99 14.43
C TRP A 157 9.79 5.80 15.40
N ILE A 158 9.00 5.89 16.48
CA ILE A 158 8.88 4.86 17.51
C ILE A 158 7.43 4.76 17.96
N VAL A 159 6.90 3.53 18.00
CA VAL A 159 5.54 3.24 18.49
C VAL A 159 5.57 2.04 19.43
N PRO A 160 4.80 2.04 20.53
CA PRO A 160 4.71 0.89 21.42
C PRO A 160 3.89 -0.23 20.75
N VAL A 161 4.47 -1.42 20.68
CA VAL A 161 3.86 -2.59 20.04
C VAL A 161 3.78 -3.74 21.03
N LEU A 162 2.59 -4.32 21.15
CA LEU A 162 2.38 -5.61 21.80
C LEU A 162 2.19 -6.67 20.72
N ILE A 163 2.97 -7.74 20.80
CA ILE A 163 2.90 -8.87 19.87
C ILE A 163 2.32 -10.05 20.61
N TRP A 164 1.16 -10.53 20.15
CA TRP A 164 0.56 -11.74 20.69
C TRP A 164 1.03 -12.93 19.85
N ARG A 165 1.65 -13.89 20.52
CA ARG A 165 2.10 -15.15 19.93
C ARG A 165 1.16 -16.28 20.29
#